data_AF-A0AAV0LXY9-F1
#
_entry.id   AF-A0AAV0LXY9-F1
#
_cell.length_a   1.000
_cell.length_b   1.000
_cell.length_c   1.000
_cell.angle_alpha   90.00
_cell.angle_beta   90.00
_cell.angle_gamma   90.00
#
_symmetry.space_group_name_H-M   'P 1'
#
loop_
_entity.id
_entity.type
_entity.pdbx_description
1 polymer ?
#
loop_
_entity_poly.entity_id
_entity_poly.type
_entity_poly.pdbx_seq_one_letter_code
_entity_poly.pdbx_strand_id
1 'polypeptide(L)'
;MPGWKAGTKITFEGKGDDRLGFLPPDVVFVVNEKPHHLFSRDGDNLIHEMEVSLTDALAGCTLSVPLIGRENMWLSFAGDEVICPGYEKVIRGQGMPVPGEKGRKGDFLIRFSVSFPAGLSDERRSEACRILRDCCYS
;
A
#
# COMPACT_ATOMS: atom_id res chain seq x y z
N MET A 1 17.84 -10.45 -7.12
CA MET A 1 17.76 -9.25 -7.98
C MET A 1 16.59 -8.39 -7.54
N PRO A 2 16.61 -7.06 -7.76
CA PRO A 2 15.44 -6.22 -7.47
C PRO A 2 14.20 -6.69 -8.24
N GLY A 3 13.05 -6.76 -7.56
CA GLY A 3 11.76 -7.08 -8.19
C GLY A 3 11.36 -8.56 -8.21
N TRP A 4 12.22 -9.50 -7.80
CA TRP A 4 11.86 -10.92 -7.75
C TRP A 4 10.52 -11.15 -7.03
N LYS A 5 9.67 -11.96 -7.64
CA LYS A 5 8.32 -12.30 -7.15
C LYS A 5 8.40 -13.58 -6.32
N ALA A 6 7.47 -13.75 -5.40
CA ALA A 6 7.26 -15.04 -4.74
C ALA A 6 7.18 -16.18 -5.78
N GLY A 7 7.83 -17.31 -5.49
CA GLY A 7 7.94 -18.45 -6.40
C GLY A 7 9.16 -18.44 -7.33
N THR A 8 9.95 -17.36 -7.38
CA THR A 8 11.21 -17.33 -8.15
C THR A 8 12.16 -18.42 -7.63
N LYS A 9 12.66 -19.28 -8.52
CA LYS A 9 13.58 -20.38 -8.18
C LYS A 9 15.03 -19.99 -8.44
N ILE A 10 15.91 -20.30 -7.49
CA ILE A 10 17.34 -20.10 -7.59
C ILE A 10 18.00 -21.46 -7.40
N THR A 11 18.55 -22.01 -8.48
CA THR A 11 19.21 -23.31 -8.48
C THR A 11 20.70 -23.12 -8.29
N PHE A 12 21.27 -23.87 -7.34
CA PHE A 12 22.69 -24.02 -7.14
C PHE A 12 23.08 -25.44 -7.51
N GLU A 13 23.73 -25.57 -8.67
CA GLU A 13 24.07 -26.86 -9.26
C GLU A 13 25.12 -27.59 -8.40
N GLY A 14 24.87 -28.88 -8.13
CA GLY A 14 25.81 -29.74 -7.40
C GLY A 14 26.16 -29.27 -5.98
N LYS A 15 25.25 -28.55 -5.31
CA LYS A 15 25.42 -28.05 -3.93
C LYS A 15 24.63 -28.82 -2.87
N GLY A 16 23.97 -29.91 -3.25
CA GLY A 16 23.26 -30.79 -2.33
C GLY A 16 24.21 -31.73 -1.61
N ASP A 17 23.65 -32.59 -0.76
CA ASP A 17 24.43 -33.53 0.04
C ASP A 17 25.27 -34.46 -0.84
N ASP A 18 26.59 -34.44 -0.60
CA ASP A 18 27.56 -35.26 -1.32
C ASP A 18 27.55 -36.71 -0.81
N ARG A 19 27.65 -37.67 -1.74
CA ARG A 19 27.68 -39.10 -1.46
C ARG A 19 28.75 -39.76 -2.32
N LEU A 20 29.61 -40.57 -1.68
CA LEU A 20 30.73 -41.23 -2.33
C LEU A 20 30.28 -41.99 -3.60
N GLY A 21 30.82 -41.61 -4.76
CA GLY A 21 30.54 -42.24 -6.04
C GLY A 21 29.35 -41.67 -6.83
N PHE A 22 28.67 -40.62 -6.33
CA PHE A 22 27.57 -39.94 -7.01
C PHE A 22 27.87 -38.44 -7.21
N LEU A 23 27.30 -37.85 -8.26
CA LEU A 23 27.31 -36.39 -8.40
C LEU A 23 26.37 -35.79 -7.36
N PRO A 24 26.77 -34.74 -6.62
CA PRO A 24 25.87 -34.06 -5.69
C PRO A 24 24.63 -33.53 -6.42
N PRO A 25 23.43 -33.63 -5.82
CA PRO A 25 22.22 -33.07 -6.41
C PRO A 25 22.19 -31.55 -6.35
N ASP A 26 21.27 -30.92 -7.06
CA ASP A 26 21.08 -29.47 -7.04
C ASP A 26 20.30 -29.02 -5.80
N VAL A 27 20.59 -27.81 -5.33
CA VAL A 27 19.80 -27.13 -4.28
C VAL A 27 18.98 -26.03 -4.92
N VAL A 28 17.65 -26.09 -4.76
CA VAL A 28 16.73 -25.08 -5.29
C VAL A 28 16.14 -24.27 -4.14
N PHE A 29 16.45 -22.98 -4.09
CA PHE A 29 15.78 -22.04 -3.21
C PHE A 29 14.59 -21.42 -3.91
N VAL A 30 13.46 -21.33 -3.20
CA VAL A 30 12.26 -20.64 -3.68
C VAL A 30 12.10 -19.34 -2.90
N VAL A 31 12.06 -18.22 -3.62
CA VAL A 31 11.81 -16.91 -3.02
C VAL A 31 10.39 -16.88 -2.48
N ASN A 32 10.23 -16.45 -1.23
CA ASN A 32 8.93 -16.21 -0.62
C ASN A 32 8.84 -14.76 -0.12
N GLU A 33 7.62 -14.24 -0.04
CA GLU A 33 7.35 -12.90 0.47
C GLU A 33 6.89 -12.99 1.92
N LYS A 34 7.61 -12.29 2.81
CA LYS A 34 7.22 -12.18 4.21
C LYS A 34 6.17 -11.07 4.34
N PRO A 35 5.04 -11.29 5.05
CA PRO A 35 4.08 -10.24 5.34
C PRO A 35 4.77 -9.04 6.00
N HIS A 36 4.46 -7.83 5.51
CA HIS A 36 4.96 -6.58 6.06
C HIS A 36 3.83 -5.84 6.77
N HIS A 37 4.13 -5.24 7.93
CA HIS A 37 3.14 -4.60 8.79
C HIS A 37 2.47 -3.36 8.16
N LEU A 38 3.15 -2.66 7.26
CA LEU A 38 2.61 -1.45 6.59
C LEU A 38 2.18 -1.66 5.14
N PHE A 39 2.72 -2.68 4.48
CA PHE A 39 2.64 -2.78 3.02
C PHE A 39 2.21 -4.17 2.60
N SER A 40 1.29 -4.25 1.66
CA SER A 40 1.02 -5.46 0.90
C SER A 40 1.51 -5.28 -0.54
N ARG A 41 1.98 -6.37 -1.14
CA ARG A 41 2.44 -6.38 -2.54
C ARG A 41 1.35 -6.98 -3.41
N ASP A 42 1.04 -6.31 -4.52
CA ASP A 42 0.18 -6.83 -5.57
C ASP A 42 0.92 -6.76 -6.91
N GLY A 43 1.48 -7.90 -7.34
CA GLY A 43 2.34 -7.97 -8.51
C GLY A 43 3.57 -7.07 -8.37
N ASP A 44 3.62 -5.99 -9.16
CA ASP A 44 4.69 -4.98 -9.09
C ASP A 44 4.27 -3.70 -8.34
N ASN A 45 3.02 -3.65 -7.88
CA ASN A 45 2.48 -2.55 -7.09
C ASN A 45 2.66 -2.80 -5.59
N LEU A 46 2.66 -1.70 -4.83
CA LEU A 46 2.59 -1.71 -3.37
C LEU A 46 1.29 -1.06 -2.93
N ILE A 47 0.67 -1.62 -1.90
CA ILE A 47 -0.56 -1.13 -1.32
C ILE A 47 -0.28 -0.77 0.15
N HIS A 48 -0.74 0.41 0.56
CA HIS A 48 -0.76 0.87 1.94
C HIS A 48 -2.17 1.27 2.32
N GLU A 49 -2.65 0.75 3.45
CA GLU A 49 -3.94 1.14 4.02
C GLU A 49 -3.72 2.24 5.06
N MET A 50 -4.47 3.31 4.95
CA MET A 50 -4.36 4.46 5.84
C MET A 50 -5.75 4.92 6.30
N GLU A 51 -5.89 5.10 7.60
CA GLU A 51 -7.12 5.59 8.21
C GLU A 51 -7.06 7.11 8.37
N VAL A 52 -8.15 7.78 8.02
CA VAL A 52 -8.33 9.24 8.19
C VAL A 52 -9.60 9.51 8.98
N SER A 53 -9.61 10.60 9.76
CA SER A 53 -10.81 10.99 10.49
C SER A 53 -11.88 11.50 9.52
N LEU A 54 -13.17 11.35 9.86
CA LEU A 54 -14.27 11.93 9.09
C LEU A 54 -14.09 13.44 8.85
N THR A 55 -13.54 14.16 9.84
CA THR A 55 -13.26 15.59 9.70
C THR A 55 -12.18 15.88 8.68
N ASP A 56 -11.06 15.14 8.71
CA ASP A 56 -9.97 15.29 7.73
C ASP A 56 -10.41 14.91 6.32
N ALA A 57 -11.24 13.87 6.23
CA ALA A 57 -11.80 13.39 4.97
C ALA A 57 -12.74 14.41 4.30
N LEU A 58 -13.42 15.26 5.08
CA LEU A 58 -14.36 16.27 4.58
C LEU A 58 -13.74 17.66 4.43
N ALA A 59 -12.83 18.05 5.33
CA ALA A 59 -12.29 19.41 5.40
C ALA A 59 -10.91 19.56 4.72
N GLY A 60 -10.35 18.47 4.21
CA GLY A 60 -8.98 18.42 3.70
C GLY A 60 -7.98 18.17 4.82
N CYS A 61 -6.81 17.65 4.44
CA CYS A 61 -5.79 17.24 5.40
C CYS A 61 -4.40 17.16 4.75
N THR A 62 -3.35 17.11 5.58
CA THR A 62 -2.00 16.79 5.11
C THR A 62 -1.46 15.61 5.89
N LEU A 63 -1.09 14.54 5.17
CA LEU A 63 -0.76 13.24 5.72
C LEU A 63 0.68 12.87 5.38
N SER A 64 1.39 12.27 6.34
CA SER A 64 2.72 11.71 6.13
C SER A 64 2.59 10.25 5.75
N VAL A 65 2.95 9.89 4.52
CA VAL A 65 2.83 8.53 4.01
C VAL A 65 4.21 7.86 3.98
N PRO A 66 4.38 6.69 4.62
CA PRO A 66 5.66 5.98 4.57
C PRO A 66 5.93 5.45 3.16
N LEU A 67 7.17 5.59 2.70
CA LEU A 67 7.65 4.99 1.46
C LEU A 67 8.60 3.84 1.76
N ILE A 68 8.59 2.80 0.91
CA ILE A 68 9.48 1.65 1.11
C ILE A 68 10.96 2.05 0.94
N GLY A 69 11.73 1.93 2.02
CA GLY A 69 13.17 2.19 2.04
C GLY A 69 13.56 3.66 1.79
N ARG A 70 12.67 4.63 2.06
CA ARG A 70 12.89 6.06 1.88
C ARG A 70 12.22 6.87 3.00
N GLU A 71 12.47 8.17 3.00
CA GLU A 71 11.73 9.12 3.85
C GLU A 71 10.25 9.18 3.45
N ASN A 72 9.43 9.62 4.41
CA ASN A 72 7.99 9.78 4.20
C ASN A 72 7.71 10.86 3.16
N MET A 73 6.61 10.68 2.43
CA MET A 73 6.08 11.65 1.49
C MET A 73 4.86 12.34 2.08
N TRP A 74 4.80 13.67 1.95
CA TRP A 74 3.63 14.44 2.36
C TRP A 74 2.59 14.45 1.24
N LEU A 75 1.36 14.07 1.56
CA LEU A 75 0.19 14.20 0.70
C LEU A 75 -0.75 15.24 1.27
N SER A 76 -1.06 16.27 0.49
CA SER A 76 -2.04 17.30 0.85
C SER A 76 -3.31 17.11 0.03
N PHE A 77 -4.43 17.03 0.72
CA PHE A 77 -5.78 17.06 0.18
C PHE A 77 -6.36 18.44 0.48
N ALA A 78 -6.74 19.15 -0.58
CA ALA A 78 -7.35 20.46 -0.43
C ALA A 78 -8.78 20.33 0.14
N GLY A 79 -9.32 21.40 0.71
CA GLY A 79 -10.64 21.36 1.38
C GLY A 79 -11.83 21.11 0.44
N ASP A 80 -11.62 21.17 -0.86
CA ASP A 80 -12.59 20.80 -1.90
C ASP A 80 -12.47 19.32 -2.34
N GLU A 81 -11.40 18.62 -1.94
CA GLU A 81 -11.22 17.19 -2.20
C GLU A 81 -11.75 16.35 -1.03
N VAL A 82 -12.86 15.65 -1.25
CA VAL A 82 -13.43 14.73 -0.26
C VAL A 82 -12.81 13.34 -0.39
N ILE A 83 -12.28 12.80 0.72
CA ILE A 83 -11.79 11.43 0.79
C ILE A 83 -12.96 10.51 1.15
N CYS A 84 -13.50 9.81 0.16
CA CYS A 84 -14.59 8.84 0.38
C CYS A 84 -14.07 7.52 0.97
N PRO A 85 -14.90 6.74 1.66
CA PRO A 85 -14.55 5.36 2.04
C PRO A 85 -14.14 4.53 0.82
N GLY A 86 -12.96 3.90 0.88
CA GLY A 86 -12.42 3.14 -0.24
C GLY A 86 -11.76 3.98 -1.34
N TYR A 87 -11.64 5.30 -1.14
CA TYR A 87 -10.86 6.16 -2.01
C TYR A 87 -9.41 5.63 -2.12
N GLU A 88 -8.87 5.64 -3.34
CA GLU A 88 -7.52 5.16 -3.62
C GLU A 88 -6.71 6.27 -4.28
N LYS A 89 -5.57 6.63 -3.69
CA LYS A 89 -4.59 7.53 -4.29
C LYS A 89 -3.46 6.72 -4.91
N VAL A 90 -3.26 6.89 -6.22
CA VAL A 90 -2.18 6.23 -6.96
C VAL A 90 -0.98 7.16 -7.09
N ILE A 91 0.16 6.75 -6.55
CA ILE A 91 1.45 7.43 -6.70
C ILE A 91 2.29 6.65 -7.71
N ARG A 92 2.40 7.19 -8.91
CA ARG A 92 3.03 6.51 -10.04
C ARG A 92 4.52 6.26 -9.80
N GLY A 93 5.00 5.07 -10.15
CA GLY A 93 6.42 4.71 -10.10
C GLY A 93 7.04 4.57 -8.70
N GLN A 94 6.21 4.52 -7.65
CA GLN A 94 6.66 4.31 -6.27
C GLN A 94 6.44 2.89 -5.74
N GLY A 95 6.03 1.96 -6.59
CA GLY A 95 5.87 0.53 -6.27
C GLY A 95 7.18 -0.26 -6.32
N MET A 96 7.06 -1.58 -6.52
CA MET A 96 8.20 -2.49 -6.60
C MET A 96 8.94 -2.36 -7.94
N PRO A 97 10.27 -2.59 -7.98
CA PRO A 97 11.00 -2.70 -9.23
C PRO A 97 10.43 -3.81 -10.13
N VAL A 98 10.32 -3.53 -11.42
CA VAL A 98 9.88 -4.53 -12.39
C VAL A 98 11.07 -5.40 -12.82
N PRO A 99 11.00 -6.74 -12.69
CA PRO A 99 12.06 -7.64 -13.14
C PRO A 99 12.43 -7.44 -14.61
N GLY A 100 13.72 -7.37 -14.91
CA GLY A 100 14.23 -7.23 -16.28
C GLY A 100 14.18 -5.81 -16.86
N GLU A 101 13.54 -4.86 -16.18
CA GLU A 101 13.35 -3.50 -16.69
C GLU A 101 14.05 -2.47 -15.79
N LYS A 102 15.25 -2.05 -16.21
CA LYS A 102 16.10 -1.16 -15.42
C LYS A 102 15.41 0.18 -15.19
N GLY A 103 15.17 0.51 -13.92
CA GLY A 103 14.60 1.79 -13.50
C GLY A 103 13.06 1.84 -13.52
N ARG A 104 12.38 0.87 -14.13
CA ARG A 104 10.91 0.80 -14.09
C ARG A 104 10.43 0.24 -12.76
N LYS A 105 9.40 0.86 -12.21
CA LYS A 105 8.70 0.43 -10.99
C LYS A 105 7.20 0.39 -11.27
N GLY A 106 6.49 -0.46 -10.53
CA GLY A 106 5.03 -0.35 -10.43
C GLY A 106 4.60 0.87 -9.62
N ASP A 107 3.34 0.89 -9.25
CA ASP A 107 2.71 2.03 -8.56
C ASP A 107 2.54 1.77 -7.06
N PHE A 108 2.41 2.86 -6.31
CA PHE A 108 2.07 2.81 -4.89
C PHE A 108 0.63 3.29 -4.68
N LEU A 109 -0.22 2.39 -4.20
CA LEU A 109 -1.65 2.59 -4.03
C LEU A 109 -1.91 2.82 -2.55
N ILE A 110 -2.50 3.96 -2.21
CA ILE A 110 -2.86 4.30 -0.84
C ILE A 110 -4.38 4.20 -0.74
N ARG A 111 -4.87 3.24 0.04
CA ARG A 111 -6.30 3.00 0.25
C ARG A 111 -6.73 3.64 1.56
N PHE A 112 -7.76 4.47 1.47
CA PHE A 112 -8.25 5.24 2.59
C PHE A 112 -9.46 4.59 3.23
N SER A 113 -9.41 4.40 4.54
CA SER A 113 -10.57 4.13 5.38
C SER A 113 -10.93 5.38 6.17
N VAL A 114 -12.23 5.62 6.36
CA VAL A 114 -12.71 6.79 7.11
C VAL A 114 -13.19 6.35 8.48
N SER A 115 -12.58 6.91 9.52
CA SER A 115 -12.94 6.71 10.91
C SER A 115 -14.10 7.61 11.29
N PHE A 116 -15.23 7.01 11.65
CA PHE A 116 -16.41 7.74 12.13
C PHE A 116 -16.36 7.90 13.65
N PRO A 117 -16.85 9.03 14.19
CA PRO A 117 -16.97 9.18 15.64
C PRO A 117 -17.95 8.13 16.20
N ALA A 118 -17.63 7.57 17.37
CA ALA A 118 -18.46 6.55 18.02
C ALA A 118 -19.87 7.05 18.41
N GLY A 119 -20.03 8.37 18.52
CA GLY A 119 -21.31 9.02 18.77
C GLY A 119 -21.21 10.53 18.64
N LEU A 120 -22.35 11.17 18.44
CA LEU A 120 -22.52 12.62 18.41
C LEU A 120 -23.66 13.00 19.35
N SER A 121 -23.53 14.13 20.05
CA SER A 121 -24.66 14.73 20.79
C SER A 121 -25.77 15.13 19.81
N ASP A 122 -27.00 15.28 20.30
CA ASP A 122 -28.14 15.60 19.44
C ASP A 122 -27.97 16.97 18.76
N GLU A 123 -27.32 17.94 19.41
CA GLU A 123 -26.99 19.24 18.82
C GLU A 123 -26.02 19.09 17.64
N ARG A 124 -24.89 18.38 17.85
CA ARG A 124 -23.87 18.16 16.81
C ARG A 124 -24.41 17.34 15.65
N ARG A 125 -25.24 16.33 15.93
CA ARG A 125 -25.89 15.52 14.90
C ARG A 125 -26.84 16.38 14.06
N SER A 126 -27.64 17.22 14.71
CA SER A 126 -28.58 18.12 14.02
C SER A 126 -27.84 19.11 13.12
N GLU A 127 -26.74 19.70 13.61
CA GLU A 127 -25.91 20.62 12.84
C GLU A 127 -25.23 19.93 11.64
N ALA A 128 -24.63 18.76 11.84
CA ALA A 128 -24.04 17.98 10.76
C ALA A 128 -25.08 17.60 9.69
N CYS A 129 -26.27 17.15 10.11
CA CYS A 129 -27.36 16.83 9.19
C CYS A 129 -27.83 18.06 8.40
N ARG A 130 -27.87 19.24 9.02
CA ARG A 130 -28.24 20.48 8.33
C ARG A 130 -27.24 20.81 7.23
N ILE A 131 -25.94 20.81 7.56
CA ILE A 131 -24.87 21.14 6.59
C ILE A 131 -24.83 20.11 5.46
N LEU A 132 -24.86 18.81 5.78
CA LEU A 132 -24.66 17.75 4.79
C LEU A 132 -25.88 17.53 3.87
N ARG A 133 -27.11 17.83 4.31
CA ARG A 133 -28.30 17.72 3.44
C ARG A 133 -28.26 18.70 2.28
N ASP A 134 -27.71 19.90 2.48
CA ASP A 134 -27.62 20.92 1.46
C ASP A 134 -26.62 20.53 0.35
N CYS A 135 -25.69 19.62 0.64
CA CYS A 135 -24.71 19.10 -0.31
C CYS A 135 -25.21 17.93 -1.17
N CYS A 136 -26.32 17.27 -0.82
CA CYS A 136 -26.81 16.08 -1.52
C CYS A 136 -27.73 16.37 -2.72
N TYR A 137 -27.94 17.65 -3.07
CA TYR A 137 -28.83 18.08 -4.16
C TYR A 137 -28.11 18.82 -5.31
N SER A 138 -26.79 18.73 -5.38
CA SER A 138 -25.99 19.25 -6.50
C SER A 138 -25.33 18.11 -7.28
#